data_AF-A0A2G8L7P4-F1
#
_entry.id   AF-A0A2G8L7P4-F1
#
_cell.length_a   1.000
_cell.length_b   1.000
_cell.length_c   1.000
_cell.angle_alpha   90.00
_cell.angle_beta   90.00
_cell.angle_gamma   90.00
#
_symmetry.space_group_name_H-M   'P 1'
#
loop_
_entity.id
_entity.type
_entity.pdbx_description
1 polymer ?
#
loop_
_entity_poly.entity_id
_entity_poly.type
_entity_poly.pdbx_seq_one_letter_code
_entity_poly.pdbx_strand_id
1 'polypeptide(L)'
;MDTLEGIKRTLIDEKPASHVNCIQWARLHFEEQFCNQIKQLLYNFPPDQVTSSGAPFWSGPKRCPHPLVFDVKKDMHVDYILAAANLRAESYGLEQIRDRDYIIKELEKIRVAPFKPKEGREICT
;
A
#
# COMPACT_ATOMS: atom_id res chain seq x y z
N MET A 1 12.27 -5.72 -9.77
CA MET A 1 13.02 -5.54 -8.50
C MET A 1 14.19 -6.48 -8.57
N ASP A 2 15.40 -5.96 -8.45
CA ASP A 2 16.59 -6.79 -8.40
C ASP A 2 16.63 -7.57 -7.09
N THR A 3 17.01 -8.84 -7.16
CA THR A 3 16.98 -9.78 -6.02
C THR A 3 17.77 -9.25 -4.83
N LEU A 4 18.87 -8.54 -5.08
CA LEU A 4 19.74 -7.94 -4.06
C LEU A 4 19.07 -6.77 -3.32
N GLU A 5 18.34 -5.90 -4.03
CA GLU A 5 17.59 -4.80 -3.41
C GLU A 5 16.48 -5.34 -2.51
N GLY A 6 15.79 -6.39 -2.94
CA GLY A 6 14.77 -7.08 -2.14
C GLY A 6 15.34 -7.66 -0.84
N ILE A 7 16.52 -8.29 -0.91
CA ILE A 7 17.20 -8.86 0.26
C ILE A 7 17.63 -7.74 1.23
N LYS A 8 18.29 -6.69 0.73
CA LYS A 8 18.72 -5.55 1.57
C LYS A 8 17.55 -4.90 2.29
N ARG A 9 16.45 -4.64 1.57
CA ARG A 9 15.23 -4.07 2.15
C ARG A 9 14.67 -4.94 3.27
N THR A 10 14.61 -6.25 3.05
CA THR A 10 13.99 -7.20 3.98
C THR A 10 14.87 -7.45 5.22
N LEU A 11 16.20 -7.55 5.05
CA LEU A 11 17.10 -7.90 6.13
C LEU A 11 17.62 -6.70 6.93
N ILE A 12 17.65 -5.51 6.31
CA ILE A 12 18.28 -4.33 6.89
C ILE A 12 17.28 -3.18 6.98
N ASP A 13 16.84 -2.64 5.84
CA ASP A 13 16.17 -1.32 5.84
C ASP A 13 14.77 -1.35 6.50
N GLU A 14 14.05 -2.48 6.40
CA GLU A 14 12.70 -2.62 6.94
C GLU A 14 12.55 -3.78 7.93
N LYS A 15 13.65 -4.29 8.50
CA LYS A 15 13.56 -5.35 9.51
C LYS A 15 12.82 -4.82 10.75
N PRO A 16 11.66 -5.40 11.13
CA PRO A 16 10.93 -4.96 12.31
C PRO A 16 11.67 -5.38 13.59
N ALA A 17 11.71 -4.49 14.57
CA ALA A 17 12.22 -4.79 15.92
C ALA A 17 11.10 -5.05 16.94
N SER A 18 9.86 -4.73 16.58
CA SER A 18 8.68 -4.86 17.43
C SER A 18 7.40 -5.01 16.60
N HIS A 19 6.32 -5.47 17.23
CA HIS A 19 4.99 -5.54 16.59
C HIS A 19 4.50 -4.16 16.12
N VAL A 20 4.82 -3.09 16.86
CA VAL A 20 4.52 -1.70 16.45
C VAL A 20 5.16 -1.36 15.11
N ASN A 21 6.40 -1.82 14.86
CA ASN A 21 7.04 -1.62 13.55
C ASN A 21 6.32 -2.41 12.45
N CYS A 22 5.76 -3.58 12.75
CA CYS A 22 4.93 -4.33 11.81
C CYS A 22 3.62 -3.60 11.49
N ILE A 23 2.96 -2.98 12.48
CA ILE A 23 1.76 -2.14 12.28
C ILE A 23 2.12 -0.94 11.40
N GLN A 24 3.22 -0.24 11.71
CA GLN A 24 3.70 0.88 10.91
C GLN A 24 3.97 0.47 9.46
N TRP A 25 4.67 -0.64 9.26
CA TRP A 25 4.90 -1.17 7.93
C TRP A 25 3.59 -1.47 7.20
N ALA A 26 2.64 -2.17 7.85
CA ALA A 26 1.36 -2.52 7.25
C ALA A 26 0.56 -1.26 6.84
N ARG A 27 0.61 -0.19 7.65
CA ARG A 27 -0.05 1.09 7.34
C ARG A 27 0.57 1.77 6.13
N LEU A 28 1.89 1.78 6.02
CA LEU A 28 2.59 2.32 4.85
C LEU A 28 2.36 1.46 3.61
N HIS A 29 2.30 0.14 3.78
CA HIS A 29 2.03 -0.80 2.70
C HIS A 29 0.61 -0.65 2.15
N PHE A 30 -0.40 -0.44 3.01
CA PHE A 30 -1.76 -0.10 2.59
C PHE A 30 -1.77 1.14 1.71
N GLU A 31 -1.07 2.21 2.13
CA GLU A 31 -0.98 3.44 1.33
C GLU A 31 -0.36 3.15 -0.04
N GLU A 32 0.72 2.36 -0.07
CA GLU A 32 1.41 2.07 -1.31
C GLU A 32 0.53 1.27 -2.30
N GLN A 33 -0.16 0.23 -1.83
CA GLN A 33 -0.94 -0.67 -2.68
C GLN A 33 -2.29 -0.06 -3.11
N PHE A 34 -3.03 0.52 -2.17
CA PHE A 34 -4.42 0.92 -2.41
C PHE A 34 -4.59 2.42 -2.68
N CYS A 35 -3.52 3.22 -2.59
CA CYS A 35 -3.57 4.66 -2.82
C CYS A 35 -2.50 5.11 -3.83
N ASN A 36 -1.22 4.97 -3.51
CA ASN A 36 -0.12 5.54 -4.29
C ASN A 36 0.02 4.91 -5.68
N GLN A 37 -0.01 3.57 -5.77
CA GLN A 37 0.07 2.89 -7.06
C GLN A 37 -1.11 3.24 -7.96
N ILE A 38 -2.31 3.36 -7.39
CA ILE A 38 -3.51 3.77 -8.13
C ILE A 38 -3.38 5.22 -8.58
N LYS A 39 -2.92 6.13 -7.72
CA LYS A 39 -2.63 7.53 -8.10
C LYS A 39 -1.59 7.63 -9.21
N GLN A 40 -0.53 6.82 -9.16
CA GLN A 40 0.48 6.78 -10.22
C GLN A 40 -0.12 6.26 -11.53
N LEU A 41 -0.95 5.22 -11.47
CA LEU A 41 -1.62 4.67 -12.65
C LEU A 41 -2.54 5.71 -13.31
N LEU A 42 -3.32 6.44 -12.51
CA LEU A 42 -4.19 7.52 -13.00
C LEU A 42 -3.43 8.76 -13.46
N TYR A 43 -2.23 9.01 -12.92
CA TYR A 43 -1.34 10.04 -13.44
C TYR A 43 -0.83 9.69 -14.85
N ASN A 44 -0.44 8.43 -15.05
CA ASN A 44 0.01 7.94 -16.35
C ASN A 44 -1.14 7.80 -17.35
N PHE A 45 -2.32 7.39 -16.87
CA PHE A 45 -3.52 7.20 -17.67
C PHE A 45 -4.73 7.91 -17.06
N PRO A 46 -4.91 9.22 -17.35
CA PRO A 46 -6.02 10.00 -16.82
C PRO A 46 -7.38 9.34 -17.06
N PRO A 47 -8.37 9.52 -16.15
CA PRO A 47 -9.70 8.92 -16.29
C PRO A 47 -10.42 9.23 -17.61
N ASP A 48 -10.14 10.40 -18.18
CA ASP A 48 -10.70 10.93 -19.43
C ASP A 48 -9.80 10.67 -20.65
N GLN A 49 -8.70 9.94 -20.49
CA GLN A 49 -7.79 9.66 -21.58
C GLN A 49 -8.48 8.89 -22.72
N VAL A 50 -8.14 9.28 -23.94
CA VAL A 50 -8.59 8.62 -25.17
C VAL A 50 -7.42 7.93 -25.87
N THR A 51 -7.72 6.85 -26.59
CA THR A 51 -6.77 6.16 -27.46
C THR A 51 -6.55 6.95 -28.75
N SER A 52 -5.58 6.53 -29.57
CA SER A 52 -5.33 7.13 -30.90
C SER A 52 -6.53 7.05 -31.85
N SER A 53 -7.46 6.12 -31.63
CA SER A 53 -8.71 6.00 -32.37
C SER A 53 -9.86 6.87 -31.82
N GLY A 54 -9.62 7.63 -30.74
CA GLY A 54 -10.62 8.49 -30.08
C GLY A 54 -11.56 7.78 -29.11
N ALA A 55 -11.38 6.47 -28.86
CA ALA A 55 -12.17 5.73 -27.87
C ALA A 55 -11.63 5.98 -26.43
N PRO A 56 -12.47 5.92 -25.38
CA PRO A 56 -11.99 6.03 -24.00
C PRO A 56 -11.01 4.91 -23.64
N PHE A 57 -9.89 5.25 -23.01
CA PHE A 57 -8.88 4.29 -22.56
C PHE A 57 -9.46 3.31 -21.54
N TRP A 58 -10.25 3.81 -20.58
CA TRP A 58 -10.94 3.01 -19.56
C TRP A 58 -12.28 2.47 -20.04
N SER A 59 -12.26 1.62 -21.07
CA SER A 59 -13.45 0.98 -21.64
C SER A 59 -13.26 -0.53 -21.84
N GLY A 60 -14.36 -1.24 -22.13
CA GLY A 60 -14.36 -2.70 -22.33
C GLY A 60 -13.91 -3.45 -21.06
N PRO A 61 -12.80 -4.20 -21.10
CA PRO A 61 -12.30 -4.94 -19.93
C PRO A 61 -11.59 -4.04 -18.89
N LYS A 62 -11.21 -2.80 -19.25
CA LYS A 62 -10.46 -1.89 -18.37
C LYS A 62 -11.42 -1.10 -17.48
N ARG A 63 -11.32 -1.29 -16.16
CA ARG A 63 -12.09 -0.52 -15.17
C ARG A 63 -11.22 0.57 -14.56
N CYS A 64 -11.65 1.81 -14.66
CA CYS A 64 -10.96 2.94 -14.04
C CYS A 64 -10.94 2.77 -12.50
N PRO A 65 -9.76 2.65 -11.87
CA PRO A 65 -9.65 2.46 -10.43
C PRO A 65 -9.80 3.79 -9.68
N HIS A 66 -10.03 3.71 -8.37
CA HIS A 66 -10.10 4.87 -7.49
C HIS A 66 -9.22 4.64 -6.26
N PRO A 67 -8.33 5.58 -5.91
CA PRO A 67 -7.46 5.41 -4.76
C PRO A 67 -8.27 5.42 -3.47
N LEU A 68 -7.96 4.50 -2.57
CA LEU A 68 -8.59 4.44 -1.25
C LEU A 68 -7.91 5.39 -0.28
N VAL A 69 -8.72 6.04 0.56
CA VAL A 69 -8.26 6.79 1.73
C VAL A 69 -8.40 5.88 2.93
N PHE A 70 -7.30 5.63 3.64
CA PHE A 70 -7.32 4.86 4.87
C PHE A 70 -8.23 5.51 5.90
N ASP A 71 -8.99 4.67 6.61
CA ASP A 71 -9.98 5.09 7.60
C ASP A 71 -10.04 4.00 8.67
N VAL A 72 -9.72 4.38 9.91
CA VAL A 72 -9.69 3.48 11.06
C VAL A 72 -11.09 2.99 11.47
N LYS A 73 -12.15 3.69 11.04
CA LYS A 73 -13.54 3.30 11.32
C LYS A 73 -14.07 2.24 10.35
N LYS A 74 -13.31 1.91 9.29
CA LYS A 74 -13.69 0.88 8.32
C LYS A 74 -13.04 -0.43 8.69
N ASP A 75 -13.86 -1.43 9.00
CA ASP A 75 -13.37 -2.72 9.46
C ASP A 75 -12.40 -3.38 8.49
N MET A 76 -12.70 -3.40 7.20
CA MET A 76 -11.81 -3.96 6.18
C MET A 76 -10.42 -3.32 6.16
N HIS A 77 -10.32 -2.02 6.47
CA HIS A 77 -9.03 -1.35 6.51
C HIS A 77 -8.23 -1.82 7.72
N VAL A 78 -8.86 -1.89 8.89
CA VAL A 78 -8.22 -2.37 10.12
C VAL A 78 -7.88 -3.86 10.03
N ASP A 79 -8.75 -4.68 9.44
CA ASP A 79 -8.55 -6.11 9.21
C ASP A 79 -7.31 -6.36 8.35
N TYR A 80 -7.14 -5.58 7.28
CA TYR A 80 -5.95 -5.63 6.46
C TYR A 80 -4.68 -5.35 7.27
N ILE A 81 -4.68 -4.29 8.08
CA ILE A 81 -3.52 -3.95 8.92
C ILE A 81 -3.22 -5.06 9.92
N LEU A 82 -4.24 -5.58 10.60
CA LEU A 82 -4.11 -6.65 11.58
C LEU A 82 -3.51 -7.91 10.95
N ALA A 83 -4.02 -8.33 9.80
CA ALA A 83 -3.51 -9.50 9.08
C ALA A 83 -2.08 -9.27 8.58
N ALA A 84 -1.82 -8.14 7.91
CA ALA A 84 -0.51 -7.82 7.34
C ALA A 84 0.57 -7.66 8.41
N ALA A 85 0.26 -6.99 9.53
CA ALA A 85 1.20 -6.82 10.64
C ALA A 85 1.54 -8.16 11.30
N ASN A 86 0.56 -9.05 11.50
CA ASN A 86 0.79 -10.35 12.11
C ASN A 86 1.56 -11.31 11.19
N LEU A 87 1.24 -11.33 9.89
CA LEU A 87 2.01 -12.11 8.91
C LEU A 87 3.47 -11.65 8.84
N ARG A 88 3.69 -10.33 8.93
CA ARG A 88 5.05 -9.79 8.99
C ARG A 88 5.73 -10.12 10.31
N ALA A 89 5.05 -10.01 11.45
CA ALA A 89 5.62 -10.40 12.74
C ALA A 89 6.10 -11.87 12.72
N GLU A 90 5.24 -12.78 12.25
CA GLU A 90 5.55 -14.21 12.11
C GLU A 90 6.80 -14.44 11.23
N SER A 91 6.88 -13.75 10.09
CA SER A 91 7.99 -13.87 9.14
C SER A 91 9.35 -13.49 9.74
N TYR A 92 9.37 -12.70 10.81
CA TYR A 92 10.58 -12.28 11.52
C TYR A 92 10.71 -12.89 12.93
N GLY A 93 9.86 -13.86 13.28
CA GLY A 93 9.87 -14.53 14.58
C GLY A 93 9.45 -13.64 15.76
N LEU A 94 8.62 -12.62 15.49
CA LEU A 94 8.04 -11.74 16.51
C LEU A 94 6.65 -12.24 16.91
N GLU A 95 6.23 -11.94 18.15
CA GLU A 95 4.91 -12.29 18.65
C GLU A 95 3.80 -11.59 17.87
N GLN A 96 2.74 -12.33 17.55
CA GLN A 96 1.53 -11.78 16.93
C GLN A 96 0.62 -11.18 18.00
N ILE A 97 0.08 -9.99 17.72
CA ILE A 97 -0.92 -9.33 18.57
C ILE A 97 -2.23 -9.25 17.79
N ARG A 98 -3.30 -9.77 18.39
CA ARG A 98 -4.66 -9.81 17.79
C ARG A 98 -5.66 -8.89 18.48
N ASP A 99 -5.19 -8.11 19.46
CA ASP A 99 -5.98 -7.06 20.09
C ASP A 99 -6.20 -5.92 19.07
N ARG A 100 -7.45 -5.77 18.64
CA ARG A 100 -7.87 -4.77 17.65
C ARG A 100 -7.78 -3.35 18.22
N ASP A 101 -8.13 -3.15 19.49
CA ASP A 101 -8.14 -1.84 20.13
C ASP A 101 -6.72 -1.31 20.31
N TYR A 102 -5.79 -2.20 20.66
CA TYR A 102 -4.36 -1.90 20.66
C TYR A 102 -3.87 -1.44 19.29
N ILE A 103 -4.21 -2.18 18.21
CA ILE A 103 -3.79 -1.83 16.84
C ILE A 103 -4.35 -0.48 16.42
N ILE A 104 -5.64 -0.22 16.69
CA ILE A 104 -6.30 1.06 16.41
C ILE A 104 -5.55 2.21 17.11
N LYS A 105 -5.21 2.05 18.39
CA LYS A 105 -4.46 3.05 19.15
C LYS A 105 -3.07 3.32 18.59
N GLU A 106 -2.36 2.30 18.10
CA GLU A 106 -1.06 2.49 17.46
C GLU A 106 -1.18 3.14 16.07
N LEU A 107 -2.25 2.83 15.33
CA LEU A 107 -2.53 3.43 14.02
C LEU A 107 -2.71 4.95 14.06
N GLU A 108 -3.33 5.48 15.11
CA GLU A 108 -3.52 6.93 15.30
C GLU A 108 -2.20 7.70 15.38
N LYS A 109 -1.11 7.05 15.77
CA LYS A 109 0.21 7.67 15.92
C LYS A 109 1.01 7.70 14.62
N ILE A 110 0.62 6.90 13.63
CA ILE A 110 1.39 6.71 12.40
C ILE A 110 1.07 7.83 11.41
N ARG A 111 2.11 8.56 11.00
CA ARG A 111 2.02 9.58 9.94
C ARG A 111 2.46 9.01 8.61
N VAL A 112 1.67 9.27 7.57
CA VAL A 112 1.97 8.83 6.21
C VAL A 112 2.36 10.04 5.37
N ALA A 113 3.47 9.92 4.65
CA ALA A 113 3.95 10.99 3.78
C ALA A 113 3.01 11.18 2.57
N PRO A 114 2.80 12.43 2.12
CA PRO A 114 1.98 12.69 0.95
C PRO A 114 2.62 12.09 -0.31
N PHE A 115 1.78 11.49 -1.16
CA PHE A 115 2.20 10.95 -2.44
C PHE A 115 2.68 12.05 -3.40
N LYS A 116 3.77 11.78 -4.13
CA LYS A 116 4.22 12.57 -5.28
C LYS A 116 4.43 11.64 -6.48
N PRO A 117 3.75 11.87 -7.62
CA PRO A 117 3.91 11.04 -8.80
C PRO A 117 5.34 11.12 -9.34
N LYS A 118 5.83 10.02 -9.89
CA LYS A 118 7.13 9.93 -10.56
C LYS A 118 6.93 10.02 -12.06
N GLU A 119 7.72 10.84 -12.73
CA GLU A 119 7.74 10.93 -14.19
C GLU A 119 8.50 9.73 -14.79
N GLY A 120 8.06 9.25 -15.96
CA GLY A 120 8.82 8.27 -16.75
C GLY A 120 8.76 6.80 -16.31
N ARG A 121 7.77 6.38 -15.52
CA ARG A 121 7.52 4.94 -15.31
C ARG A 121 6.70 4.36 -16.46
N GLU A 122 7.33 3.53 -17.29
CA GLU A 122 6.60 2.66 -18.23
C GLU A 122 5.73 1.68 -17.45
N ILE A 123 4.43 1.72 -17.71
CA ILE A 123 3.47 0.73 -17.22
C ILE A 123 2.87 0.10 -18.47
N CYS A 124 3.26 -1.15 -18.77
CA CYS A 124 2.60 -1.92 -19.83
C CYS A 124 1.23 -2.37 -19.32
N THR A 125 0.17 -1.75 -19.84
CA THR A 125 -1.23 -2.18 -19.63
C THR A 125 -1.78 -2.93 -20.83
#